data_AF-A0A3C0PJN9-F1
#
_entry.id   AF-A0A3C0PJN9-F1
#
_cell.length_a   1.000
_cell.length_b   1.000
_cell.length_c   1.000
_cell.angle_alpha   90.00
_cell.angle_beta   90.00
_cell.angle_gamma   90.00
#
_symmetry.space_group_name_H-M   'P 1'
#
loop_
_entity.id
_entity.type
_entity.pdbx_description
1 polymer ?
#
loop_
_entity_poly.entity_id
_entity_poly.type
_entity_poly.pdbx_seq_one_letter_code
_entity_poly.pdbx_strand_id
1 'polypeptide(L)'
;MTRLSVILFTLMASPALAASGPFFSLYNTNFVVTIAFVCFVSVVLYLGVPKMLAKMLDARADGIRAELEEARSLREEAKALLASYEKKQTEVQAQADRILEAARVEAAAAAEQAKADIVTSVARRLVAAEEQIASAEAAAVKEVRDQAIVVAVGAARDIIASQMTAADGNSLIDDAITQVGAKLH
;
A
#
# COMPACT_ATOMS: atom_id res chain seq x y z
N MET A 1 5.28 47.69 43.02
CA MET A 1 4.82 49.08 42.77
C MET A 1 4.92 50.01 43.98
N THR A 2 5.35 49.56 45.16
CA THR A 2 5.47 50.42 46.35
C THR A 2 6.68 51.37 46.33
N ARG A 3 7.72 51.09 45.52
CA ARG A 3 8.94 51.91 45.47
C ARG A 3 8.87 53.12 44.54
N LEU A 4 7.97 53.12 43.55
CA LEU A 4 7.80 54.26 42.64
C LEU A 4 7.01 55.40 43.31
N SER A 5 6.04 55.06 44.16
CA SER A 5 5.29 56.02 44.96
C SER A 5 6.17 56.76 45.98
N VAL A 6 7.21 56.11 46.52
CA VAL A 6 8.14 56.72 47.49
C VAL A 6 9.04 57.76 46.82
N ILE A 7 9.52 57.51 45.59
CA ILE A 7 10.38 58.44 44.85
C ILE A 7 9.60 59.69 44.39
N LEU A 8 8.34 59.50 43.97
CA LEU A 8 7.46 60.61 43.61
C LEU A 8 7.11 61.50 44.81
N PHE A 9 6.97 60.90 46.00
CA PHE A 9 6.69 61.64 47.24
C PHE A 9 7.92 62.43 47.73
N THR A 10 9.13 61.92 47.53
CA THR A 10 10.38 62.63 47.90
C THR A 10 10.69 63.84 47.02
N LEU A 11 10.31 63.85 45.73
CA LEU A 11 10.49 65.02 44.86
C LEU A 11 9.48 66.15 45.13
N MET A 12 8.33 65.83 45.73
CA MET A 12 7.29 66.79 46.09
C MET A 12 7.63 67.65 47.32
N ALA A 13 8.62 67.26 48.11
CA ALA A 13 8.99 67.96 49.35
C ALA A 13 9.98 69.13 49.14
N SER A 14 10.63 69.22 47.98
CA SER A 14 11.62 70.28 47.69
C SER A 14 11.08 71.72 47.66
N PRO A 15 9.82 72.02 47.25
CA PRO A 15 9.29 73.38 47.30
C PRO A 15 8.96 73.87 48.72
N ALA A 16 8.75 72.95 49.68
CA ALA A 16 8.41 73.29 51.06
C ALA A 16 9.61 73.86 51.84
N LEU A 17 10.85 73.50 51.45
CA LEU A 17 12.08 73.98 52.10
C LEU A 17 12.58 75.35 51.59
N ALA A 18 12.03 75.87 50.48
CA ALA A 18 12.49 77.12 49.86
C ALA A 18 11.62 78.35 50.18
N ALA A 19 10.63 78.23 51.07
CA ALA A 19 9.67 79.30 51.36
C ALA A 19 10.08 80.15 52.59
N SER A 20 10.44 81.41 52.37
CA SER A 20 10.74 82.41 53.42
C SER A 20 9.57 83.37 53.70
N GLY A 21 8.34 82.85 53.86
CA GLY A 21 7.13 83.64 54.11
C GLY A 21 5.91 82.81 54.52
N PRO A 22 4.78 83.44 54.90
CA PRO A 22 3.60 82.73 55.38
C PRO A 22 3.11 81.69 54.35
N PHE A 23 2.96 80.43 54.78
CA PHE A 23 2.66 79.30 53.89
C PHE A 23 1.26 79.39 53.26
N PHE A 24 0.30 80.02 53.95
CA PHE A 24 -1.03 80.32 53.44
C PHE A 24 -1.10 81.79 52.99
N SER A 25 -0.64 82.06 51.77
CA SER A 25 -0.83 83.36 51.12
C SER A 25 -1.03 83.17 49.61
N LEU A 26 -2.08 83.79 49.07
CA LEU A 26 -2.38 83.76 47.63
C LEU A 26 -1.34 84.53 46.78
N TYR A 27 -0.46 85.31 47.43
CA TYR A 27 0.68 85.97 46.79
C TYR A 27 1.95 85.11 46.75
N ASN A 28 1.96 83.96 47.43
CA ASN A 28 3.09 83.03 47.41
C ASN A 28 2.98 82.09 46.20
N THR A 29 3.87 82.26 45.22
CA THR A 29 3.90 81.47 43.99
C THR A 29 4.01 79.97 44.25
N ASN A 30 4.76 79.54 45.27
CA ASN A 30 4.93 78.11 45.58
C ASN A 30 3.63 77.46 46.10
N PHE A 31 2.83 78.20 46.88
CA PHE A 31 1.54 77.72 47.38
C PHE A 31 0.52 77.57 46.24
N VAL A 32 0.44 78.56 45.35
CA VAL A 32 -0.44 78.51 44.17
C VAL A 32 -0.02 77.39 43.20
N VAL A 33 1.29 77.20 42.98
CA VAL A 33 1.81 76.09 42.15
C VAL A 33 1.50 74.73 42.77
N THR A 34 1.58 74.59 44.10
CA THR A 34 1.25 73.33 44.79
C THR A 34 -0.25 73.02 44.67
N ILE A 35 -1.13 74.01 44.84
CA ILE A 35 -2.58 73.83 44.60
C ILE A 35 -2.84 73.45 43.15
N ALA A 36 -2.22 74.13 42.18
CA ALA A 36 -2.35 73.81 40.76
C ALA A 36 -1.86 72.39 40.44
N PHE A 37 -0.75 71.95 41.04
CA PHE A 37 -0.24 70.59 40.89
C PHE A 37 -1.17 69.54 41.50
N VAL A 38 -1.71 69.78 42.70
CA VAL A 38 -2.68 68.88 43.33
C VAL A 38 -3.96 68.81 42.51
N CYS A 39 -4.47 69.94 42.00
CA CYS A 39 -5.60 69.95 41.08
C CYS A 39 -5.28 69.17 39.80
N PHE A 40 -4.11 69.36 39.20
CA PHE A 40 -3.68 68.62 38.01
C PHE A 40 -3.60 67.11 38.26
N VAL A 41 -2.94 66.67 39.33
CA VAL A 41 -2.86 65.25 39.71
C VAL A 41 -4.24 64.68 39.99
N SER A 42 -5.11 65.43 40.68
CA SER A 42 -6.49 65.02 40.95
C SER A 42 -7.28 64.83 39.66
N VAL A 43 -7.12 65.74 38.69
CA VAL A 43 -7.73 65.62 37.36
C VAL A 43 -7.16 64.41 36.60
N VAL A 44 -5.84 64.17 36.61
CA VAL A 44 -5.21 63.02 35.96
C VAL A 44 -5.67 61.68 36.56
N LEU A 45 -5.82 61.63 37.90
CA LEU A 45 -6.36 60.47 38.61
C LEU A 45 -7.86 60.28 38.34
N TYR A 46 -8.63 61.36 38.32
CA TYR A 46 -10.06 61.35 38.03
C TYR A 46 -10.35 60.90 36.59
N LEU A 47 -9.55 61.37 35.62
CA LEU A 47 -9.60 60.93 34.23
C LEU A 47 -9.06 59.50 34.03
N GLY A 48 -8.51 58.86 35.08
CA GLY A 48 -8.16 57.45 35.06
C GLY A 48 -6.94 57.09 34.20
N VAL A 49 -6.07 58.06 33.88
CA VAL A 49 -4.87 57.86 33.05
C VAL A 49 -3.98 56.69 33.54
N PRO A 50 -3.72 56.51 34.87
CA PRO A 50 -2.92 55.38 35.34
C PRO A 50 -3.58 54.03 35.08
N LYS A 51 -4.91 53.94 35.19
CA LYS A 51 -5.66 52.71 34.89
C LYS A 51 -5.61 52.38 33.41
N MET A 52 -5.66 53.38 32.54
CA MET A 52 -5.54 53.19 31.09
C MET A 52 -4.16 52.64 30.70
N LEU A 53 -3.09 53.21 31.27
CA LEU A 53 -1.72 52.72 31.04
C LEU A 53 -1.52 51.30 31.57
N ALA A 54 -2.01 51.01 32.78
CA ALA A 54 -1.97 49.65 33.34
C ALA A 54 -2.71 48.66 32.44
N LYS A 55 -3.91 49.00 31.96
CA LYS A 55 -4.70 48.16 31.06
C LYS A 55 -3.99 47.90 29.72
N MET A 56 -3.27 48.88 29.16
CA MET A 56 -2.50 48.67 27.92
C MET A 56 -1.31 47.74 28.13
N LEU A 57 -0.64 47.83 29.29
CA LEU A 57 0.46 46.95 29.65
C LEU A 57 -0.05 45.52 29.92
N ASP A 58 -1.16 45.38 30.64
CA ASP A 58 -1.80 44.08 30.90
C ASP A 58 -2.27 43.45 29.59
N ALA A 59 -2.90 44.21 28.69
CA ALA A 59 -3.33 43.71 27.38
C ALA A 59 -2.13 43.21 26.53
N ARG A 60 -0.98 43.89 26.59
CA ARG A 60 0.24 43.39 25.94
C ARG A 60 0.77 42.12 26.61
N ALA A 61 0.78 42.08 27.94
CA ALA A 61 1.25 40.91 28.67
C ALA A 61 0.38 39.69 28.38
N ASP A 62 -0.93 39.86 28.30
CA ASP A 62 -1.87 38.79 27.98
C ASP A 62 -1.75 38.34 26.51
N GLY A 63 -1.53 39.27 25.58
CA GLY A 63 -1.22 38.92 24.18
C GLY A 63 0.04 38.06 24.06
N ILE A 64 1.14 38.47 24.71
CA ILE A 64 2.40 37.70 24.72
C ILE A 64 2.21 36.33 25.38
N ARG A 65 1.43 36.24 26.47
CA ARG A 65 1.11 34.95 27.10
C ARG A 65 0.33 34.05 26.16
N ALA A 66 -0.66 34.58 25.46
CA ALA A 66 -1.46 33.81 24.50
C ALA A 66 -0.60 33.29 23.34
N GLU A 67 0.25 34.13 22.74
CA GLU A 67 1.18 33.73 21.69
C GLU A 67 2.18 32.67 22.15
N LEU A 68 2.72 32.80 23.38
CA LEU A 68 3.62 31.80 23.95
C LEU A 68 2.92 30.46 24.22
N GLU A 69 1.66 30.49 24.65
CA GLU A 69 0.88 29.29 24.90
C GLU A 69 0.50 28.59 23.59
N GLU A 70 0.10 29.35 22.58
CA GLU A 70 -0.15 28.83 21.23
C GLU A 70 1.12 28.19 20.63
N ALA A 71 2.27 28.88 20.73
CA ALA A 71 3.54 28.35 20.27
C ALA A 71 3.96 27.06 21.00
N ARG A 72 3.64 26.95 22.30
CA ARG A 72 3.85 25.72 23.09
C ARG A 72 2.92 24.60 22.62
N SER A 73 1.62 24.88 22.45
CA SER A 73 0.65 23.90 21.94
C SER A 73 1.10 23.36 20.59
N LEU A 74 1.45 24.26 19.66
CA LEU A 74 1.89 23.90 18.32
C LEU A 74 3.16 23.04 18.34
N ARG A 75 4.10 23.33 19.26
CA ARG A 75 5.31 22.53 19.45
C ARG A 75 4.99 21.14 19.99
N GLU A 76 4.08 21.02 20.95
CA GLU A 76 3.67 19.71 21.48
C GLU A 76 2.90 18.89 20.44
N GLU A 77 2.02 19.51 19.67
CA GLU A 77 1.34 18.88 18.53
C GLU A 77 2.33 18.39 17.48
N ALA A 78 3.33 19.20 17.11
CA ALA A 78 4.37 18.82 16.16
C ALA A 78 5.22 17.64 16.67
N LYS A 79 5.56 17.60 17.96
CA LYS A 79 6.26 16.47 18.57
C LYS A 79 5.40 15.21 18.59
N ALA A 80 4.13 15.32 18.96
CA ALA A 80 3.19 14.21 18.94
C ALA A 80 3.02 13.63 17.54
N LEU A 81 2.93 14.52 16.54
CA LEU A 81 2.85 14.14 15.13
C LEU A 81 4.12 13.41 14.68
N LEU A 82 5.31 13.96 15.00
CA LEU A 82 6.59 13.33 14.68
C LEU A 82 6.68 11.92 15.27
N ALA A 83 6.39 11.76 16.57
CA ALA A 83 6.40 10.46 17.23
C ALA A 83 5.40 9.48 16.58
N SER A 84 4.23 9.98 16.14
CA SER A 84 3.25 9.15 15.43
C SER A 84 3.76 8.69 14.06
N TYR A 85 4.51 9.54 13.34
CA TYR A 85 5.10 9.19 12.04
C TYR A 85 6.26 8.20 12.19
N GLU A 86 7.13 8.38 13.17
CA GLU A 86 8.23 7.43 13.45
C GLU A 86 7.69 6.04 13.80
N LYS A 87 6.64 5.99 14.63
CA LYS A 87 5.95 4.74 14.94
C LYS A 87 5.34 4.11 13.69
N LYS A 88 4.60 4.88 12.90
CA LYS A 88 4.02 4.42 11.62
C LYS A 88 5.09 3.94 10.65
N GLN A 89 6.23 4.62 10.55
CA GLN A 89 7.32 4.22 9.68
C GLN A 89 7.87 2.85 10.08
N THR A 90 8.07 2.62 11.38
CA THR A 90 8.53 1.33 11.91
C THR A 90 7.49 0.23 11.68
N GLU A 91 6.21 0.53 11.89
CA GLU A 91 5.10 -0.41 11.61
C GLU A 91 5.01 -0.78 10.12
N VAL A 92 5.14 0.21 9.22
CA VAL A 92 5.15 0.01 7.77
C VAL A 92 6.35 -0.83 7.34
N GLN A 93 7.55 -0.56 7.89
CA GLN A 93 8.73 -1.37 7.61
C GLN A 93 8.51 -2.83 8.03
N ALA A 94 8.03 -3.05 9.26
CA ALA A 94 7.74 -4.40 9.75
C ALA A 94 6.61 -5.09 8.97
N GLN A 95 5.66 -4.32 8.41
CA GLN A 95 4.62 -4.87 7.53
C GLN A 95 5.20 -5.23 6.15
N ALA A 96 6.06 -4.39 5.58
CA ALA A 96 6.75 -4.66 4.32
C ALA A 96 7.62 -5.91 4.42
N ASP A 97 8.40 -6.06 5.50
CA ASP A 97 9.22 -7.24 5.74
C ASP A 97 8.36 -8.51 5.85
N ARG A 98 7.21 -8.44 6.54
CA ARG A 98 6.24 -9.55 6.59
C ARG A 98 5.66 -9.90 5.23
N ILE A 99 5.34 -8.90 4.40
CA ILE A 99 4.84 -9.12 3.03
C ILE A 99 5.91 -9.81 2.18
N LEU A 100 7.17 -9.38 2.28
CA LEU A 100 8.28 -9.97 1.53
C LEU A 100 8.53 -11.41 1.94
N GLU A 101 8.53 -11.71 3.24
CA GLU A 101 8.70 -13.08 3.72
C GLU A 101 7.52 -13.98 3.32
N ALA A 102 6.28 -13.50 3.44
CA ALA A 102 5.09 -14.23 2.97
C ALA A 102 5.17 -14.51 1.46
N ALA A 103 5.53 -13.51 0.66
CA ALA A 103 5.67 -13.65 -0.79
C ALA A 103 6.78 -14.64 -1.17
N ARG A 104 7.89 -14.68 -0.43
CA ARG A 104 8.97 -15.67 -0.63
C ARG A 104 8.51 -17.08 -0.34
N VAL A 105 7.81 -17.28 0.78
CA VAL A 105 7.26 -18.60 1.16
C VAL A 105 6.23 -19.06 0.13
N GLU A 106 5.32 -18.18 -0.28
CA GLU A 106 4.30 -18.46 -1.29
C GLU A 106 4.93 -18.78 -2.65
N ALA A 107 5.93 -18.00 -3.08
CA ALA A 107 6.65 -18.26 -4.33
C ALA A 107 7.37 -19.61 -4.30
N ALA A 108 8.00 -19.98 -3.19
CA ALA A 108 8.66 -21.27 -3.04
C ALA A 108 7.65 -22.43 -3.08
N ALA A 109 6.52 -22.29 -2.39
CA ALA A 109 5.44 -23.29 -2.40
C ALA A 109 4.82 -23.43 -3.80
N ALA A 110 4.55 -22.32 -4.49
CA ALA A 110 4.03 -22.31 -5.85
C ALA A 110 5.01 -22.93 -6.85
N ALA A 111 6.31 -22.65 -6.71
CA ALA A 111 7.34 -23.26 -7.54
C ALA A 111 7.39 -24.78 -7.35
N GLU A 112 7.26 -25.26 -6.12
CA GLU A 112 7.29 -26.70 -5.84
C GLU A 112 6.03 -27.42 -6.32
N GLN A 113 4.86 -26.79 -6.13
CA GLN A 113 3.61 -27.28 -6.70
C GLN A 113 3.68 -27.34 -8.23
N ALA A 114 4.19 -26.29 -8.88
CA ALA A 114 4.34 -26.26 -10.33
C ALA A 114 5.28 -27.36 -10.85
N LYS A 115 6.38 -27.65 -10.14
CA LYS A 115 7.24 -28.79 -10.48
C LYS A 115 6.50 -30.12 -10.38
N ALA A 116 5.74 -30.33 -9.30
CA ALA A 116 4.95 -31.55 -9.11
C ALA A 116 3.93 -31.71 -10.25
N ASP A 117 3.21 -30.64 -10.58
CA ASP A 117 2.22 -30.63 -11.66
C ASP A 117 2.86 -30.91 -13.04
N ILE A 118 4.05 -30.35 -13.29
CA ILE A 118 4.82 -30.62 -14.51
C ILE A 118 5.17 -32.10 -14.58
N VAL A 119 5.70 -32.70 -13.51
CA VAL A 119 6.05 -34.13 -13.47
C VAL A 119 4.82 -35.00 -13.77
N THR A 120 3.68 -34.72 -13.14
CA THR A 120 2.43 -35.43 -13.41
C THR A 120 1.94 -35.23 -14.85
N SER A 121 2.08 -34.02 -15.40
CA SER A 121 1.69 -33.74 -16.79
C SER A 121 2.56 -34.48 -17.79
N VAL A 122 3.88 -34.56 -17.55
CA VAL A 122 4.85 -35.26 -18.39
C VAL A 122 4.58 -36.77 -18.33
N ALA A 123 4.37 -37.33 -17.13
CA ALA A 123 4.04 -38.74 -16.97
C ALA A 123 2.78 -39.13 -17.77
N ARG A 124 1.71 -38.33 -17.70
CA ARG A 124 0.50 -38.56 -18.51
C ARG A 124 0.75 -38.46 -20.01
N ARG A 125 1.57 -37.50 -20.44
CA ARG A 125 1.94 -37.35 -21.86
C ARG A 125 2.77 -38.53 -22.36
N LEU A 126 3.66 -39.07 -21.54
CA LEU A 126 4.45 -40.25 -21.88
C LEU A 126 3.54 -41.48 -22.06
N VAL A 127 2.63 -41.75 -21.12
CA VAL A 127 1.68 -42.86 -21.25
C VAL A 127 0.83 -42.71 -22.53
N ALA A 128 0.30 -41.52 -22.79
CA ALA A 128 -0.47 -41.27 -24.02
C ALA A 128 0.36 -41.42 -25.30
N ALA A 129 1.67 -41.12 -25.26
CA ALA A 129 2.57 -41.34 -26.38
C ALA A 129 2.90 -42.82 -26.56
N GLU A 130 3.12 -43.57 -25.49
CA GLU A 130 3.33 -45.02 -25.50
C GLU A 130 2.11 -45.76 -26.07
N GLU A 131 0.90 -45.37 -25.66
CA GLU A 131 -0.35 -45.92 -26.21
C GLU A 131 -0.50 -45.63 -27.72
N GLN A 132 -0.13 -44.42 -28.16
CA GLN A 132 -0.13 -44.08 -29.58
C GLN A 132 0.90 -44.88 -30.38
N ILE A 133 2.10 -45.06 -29.84
CA ILE A 133 3.15 -45.87 -30.47
C ILE A 133 2.67 -47.32 -30.60
N ALA A 134 2.14 -47.91 -29.51
CA ALA A 134 1.62 -49.27 -29.53
C ALA A 134 0.49 -49.46 -30.55
N SER A 135 -0.44 -48.48 -30.63
CA SER A 135 -1.50 -48.50 -31.64
C SER A 135 -0.95 -48.39 -33.06
N ALA A 136 0.05 -47.54 -33.30
CA ALA A 136 0.68 -47.37 -34.61
C ALA A 136 1.47 -48.61 -35.03
N GLU A 137 2.17 -49.26 -34.09
CA GLU A 137 2.87 -50.53 -34.33
C GLU A 137 1.89 -51.64 -34.71
N ALA A 138 0.79 -51.78 -33.96
CA ALA A 138 -0.24 -52.78 -34.27
C ALA A 138 -0.86 -52.55 -35.66
N ALA A 139 -1.11 -51.28 -36.03
CA ALA A 139 -1.59 -50.91 -37.35
C ALA A 139 -0.56 -51.23 -38.45
N ALA A 140 0.71 -50.91 -38.24
CA ALA A 140 1.78 -51.20 -39.20
C ALA A 140 1.99 -52.71 -39.40
N VAL A 141 1.96 -53.51 -38.34
CA VAL A 141 2.04 -54.97 -38.42
C VAL A 141 0.87 -55.53 -39.23
N LYS A 142 -0.35 -55.01 -38.99
CA LYS A 142 -1.53 -55.39 -39.76
C LYS A 142 -1.36 -55.04 -41.24
N GLU A 143 -0.91 -53.83 -41.55
CA GLU A 143 -0.68 -53.36 -42.93
C GLU A 143 0.30 -54.27 -43.68
N VAL A 144 1.44 -54.62 -43.04
CA VAL A 144 2.44 -55.53 -43.63
C VAL A 144 1.85 -56.91 -43.87
N ARG A 145 1.06 -57.42 -42.93
CA ARG A 145 0.41 -58.73 -43.08
C ARG A 145 -0.62 -58.71 -44.21
N ASP A 146 -1.44 -57.67 -44.29
CA ASP A 146 -2.45 -57.52 -45.35
C ASP A 146 -1.77 -57.43 -46.72
N GLN A 147 -0.67 -56.67 -46.83
CA GLN A 147 0.14 -56.61 -48.06
C GLN A 147 0.76 -57.97 -48.42
N ALA A 148 1.28 -58.70 -47.44
CA ALA A 148 1.83 -60.04 -47.67
C ALA A 148 0.75 -61.03 -48.16
N ILE A 149 -0.48 -60.93 -47.64
CA ILE A 149 -1.62 -61.74 -48.11
C ILE A 149 -1.94 -61.39 -49.56
N VAL A 150 -2.00 -60.11 -49.92
CA VAL A 150 -2.26 -59.68 -51.30
C VAL A 150 -1.19 -60.22 -52.26
N VAL A 151 0.09 -60.12 -51.89
CA VAL A 151 1.19 -60.66 -52.70
C VAL A 151 1.12 -62.19 -52.82
N ALA A 152 0.85 -62.89 -51.73
CA ALA A 152 0.73 -64.36 -51.73
C ALA A 152 -0.45 -64.85 -52.57
N VAL A 153 -1.62 -64.19 -52.47
CA VAL A 153 -2.80 -64.50 -53.29
C VAL A 153 -2.54 -64.18 -54.76
N GLY A 154 -1.85 -63.08 -55.07
CA GLY A 154 -1.42 -62.74 -56.42
C GLY A 154 -0.50 -63.81 -57.01
N ALA A 155 0.54 -64.20 -56.28
CA ALA A 155 1.46 -65.26 -56.72
C ALA A 155 0.74 -66.61 -56.89
N ALA A 156 -0.16 -66.98 -55.96
CA ALA A 156 -0.96 -68.20 -56.08
C ALA A 156 -1.85 -68.17 -57.32
N ARG A 157 -2.48 -67.03 -57.63
CA ARG A 157 -3.28 -66.84 -58.85
C ARG A 157 -2.45 -67.04 -60.11
N ASP A 158 -1.24 -66.48 -60.16
CA ASP A 158 -0.35 -66.62 -61.32
C ASP A 158 0.14 -68.07 -61.50
N ILE A 159 0.43 -68.77 -60.40
CA ILE A 159 0.80 -70.19 -60.43
C ILE A 159 -0.38 -71.04 -60.89
N ILE A 160 -1.58 -70.81 -60.37
CA ILE A 160 -2.80 -71.53 -60.80
C ILE A 160 -3.06 -71.27 -62.28
N ALA A 161 -2.97 -70.03 -62.75
CA ALA A 161 -3.19 -69.69 -64.15
C ALA A 161 -2.17 -70.36 -65.10
N SER A 162 -0.91 -70.52 -64.66
CA SER A 162 0.14 -71.16 -65.47
C SER A 162 0.11 -72.69 -65.47
N GLN A 163 -0.41 -73.32 -64.41
CA GLN A 163 -0.50 -74.79 -64.30
C GLN A 163 -1.89 -75.36 -64.64
N MET A 164 -2.93 -74.53 -64.76
CA MET A 164 -4.29 -75.00 -65.03
C MET A 164 -4.44 -75.52 -66.45
N THR A 165 -4.86 -76.78 -66.58
CA THR A 165 -5.18 -77.40 -67.87
C THR A 165 -6.68 -77.34 -68.16
N ALA A 166 -7.07 -77.55 -69.42
CA ALA A 166 -8.49 -77.59 -69.80
C ALA A 166 -9.26 -78.74 -69.11
N ALA A 167 -8.57 -79.82 -68.73
CA ALA A 167 -9.16 -80.93 -67.98
C ALA A 167 -9.46 -80.54 -66.52
N ASP A 168 -8.53 -79.85 -65.85
CA ASP A 168 -8.70 -79.39 -64.47
C ASP A 168 -9.85 -78.37 -64.36
N GLY A 169 -9.94 -77.46 -65.34
CA GLY A 169 -11.01 -76.47 -65.40
C GLY A 169 -12.41 -77.09 -65.54
N ASN A 170 -12.57 -78.09 -66.42
CA ASN A 170 -13.83 -78.81 -66.57
C ASN A 170 -14.20 -79.60 -65.31
N SER A 171 -13.23 -80.26 -64.65
CA SER A 171 -13.45 -80.96 -63.39
C SER A 171 -13.95 -80.02 -62.29
N LEU A 172 -13.38 -78.82 -62.17
CA LEU A 172 -13.81 -77.81 -61.19
C LEU A 172 -15.24 -77.30 -61.47
N ILE A 173 -15.65 -77.22 -62.74
CA ILE A 173 -17.02 -76.84 -63.13
C ILE A 173 -18.01 -77.93 -62.71
N ASP A 174 -17.70 -79.19 -62.98
CA ASP A 174 -18.56 -80.32 -62.60
C ASP A 174 -18.68 -80.45 -61.06
N ASP A 175 -17.57 -80.23 -60.34
CA ASP A 175 -17.56 -80.18 -58.87
C ASP A 175 -18.41 -79.01 -58.34
N ALA A 176 -18.30 -77.82 -58.94
CA ALA A 176 -19.11 -76.66 -58.55
C ALA A 176 -20.61 -76.90 -58.81
N ILE A 177 -20.98 -77.51 -59.94
CA ILE A 177 -22.37 -77.91 -60.26
C ILE A 177 -22.88 -78.88 -59.19
N THR A 178 -22.08 -79.86 -58.80
CA THR A 178 -22.42 -80.84 -57.78
C THR A 178 -22.60 -80.19 -56.41
N GLN A 179 -21.71 -79.25 -56.04
CA GLN A 179 -21.73 -78.57 -54.75
C GLN A 179 -22.91 -77.58 -54.62
N VAL A 180 -23.27 -76.90 -55.70
CA VAL A 180 -24.47 -76.04 -55.78
C VAL A 180 -25.74 -76.90 -55.71
N GLY A 181 -25.76 -78.03 -56.43
CA GLY A 181 -26.85 -79.00 -56.34
C GLY A 181 -27.06 -79.53 -54.91
N ALA A 182 -25.98 -79.82 -54.18
CA ALA A 182 -26.03 -80.30 -52.80
C ALA A 182 -26.44 -79.24 -51.76
N LYS A 183 -26.33 -77.94 -52.05
CA LYS A 183 -26.76 -76.85 -51.15
C LYS A 183 -28.17 -76.30 -51.46
N LEU A 184 -28.72 -76.61 -52.63
CA LEU A 184 -30.05 -76.17 -53.07
C LEU A 184 -31.13 -77.27 -52.98
N HIS A 185 -30.73 -78.49 -52.60
CA HIS A 185 -31.61 -79.54 -52.09
C HIS A 185 -31.56 -79.59 -50.56
#